data_AF-A0A533X2J9-F1
#
_entry.id   AF-A0A533X2J9-F1
#
_cell.length_a   1.000
_cell.length_b   1.000
_cell.length_c   1.000
_cell.angle_alpha   90.00
_cell.angle_beta   90.00
_cell.angle_gamma   90.00
#
_symmetry.space_group_name_H-M   'P 1'
#
loop_
_entity.id
_entity.type
_entity.pdbx_description
1 polymer ?
#
loop_
_entity_poly.entity_id
_entity_poly.type
_entity_poly.pdbx_seq_one_letter_code
_entity_poly.pdbx_strand_id
1 'polypeptide(L)'
;MSDPLVLEFTASIPEKFADAVNHVVSQKILASNFVLRNHLMLKSFIKKFHSEAGTLTDKVRSSIEILDDPMTRIVVSTHQPNLFAYGGVFKKIVLLETLKNVVKELDRHSKVVNLFFVVDHDFVDES
;
A
#
# COMPACT_ATOMS: atom_id res chain seq x y z
N MET A 1 30.51 16.06 -0.34
CA MET A 1 29.44 16.70 0.47
C MET A 1 28.18 15.90 0.24
N SER A 2 27.58 15.35 1.28
CA SER A 2 26.35 14.55 1.20
C SER A 2 25.13 15.46 1.08
N ASP A 3 24.27 15.20 0.10
CA ASP A 3 23.01 15.94 -0.11
C ASP A 3 22.06 15.70 1.09
N PRO A 4 21.57 16.76 1.76
CA PRO A 4 20.69 16.62 2.92
C PRO A 4 19.40 15.85 2.60
N LEU A 5 18.86 15.93 1.39
CA LEU A 5 17.66 15.18 0.99
C LEU A 5 17.93 13.67 0.91
N VAL A 6 19.14 13.29 0.49
CA VAL A 6 19.55 11.88 0.44
C VAL A 6 19.71 11.33 1.85
N LEU A 7 20.29 12.12 2.77
CA LEU A 7 20.44 11.72 4.17
C LEU A 7 19.10 11.59 4.90
N GLU A 8 18.18 12.52 4.69
CA GLU A 8 16.82 12.43 5.25
C GLU A 8 16.07 11.21 4.70
N PHE A 9 16.21 10.95 3.40
CA PHE A 9 15.62 9.76 2.79
C PHE A 9 16.21 8.46 3.37
N THR A 10 17.54 8.33 3.43
CA THR A 10 18.15 7.09 3.97
C THR A 10 17.84 6.89 5.44
N ALA A 11 17.77 7.96 6.23
CA ALA A 11 17.32 7.90 7.62
C ALA A 11 15.84 7.51 7.78
N SER A 12 15.02 7.69 6.74
CA SER A 12 13.61 7.27 6.75
C SER A 12 13.41 5.77 6.45
N ILE A 13 14.44 5.07 5.99
CA ILE A 13 14.37 3.65 5.65
C ILE A 13 14.36 2.82 6.95
N PRO A 14 13.32 2.02 7.21
CA PRO A 14 13.28 1.16 8.40
C PRO A 14 14.42 0.13 8.39
N GLU A 15 15.19 0.04 9.48
CA GLU A 15 16.21 -1.00 9.64
C GLU A 15 15.60 -2.33 10.10
N LYS A 16 14.56 -2.27 10.93
CA LYS A 16 13.84 -3.42 11.47
C LYS A 16 12.37 -3.35 11.08
N PHE A 17 11.73 -4.52 11.06
CA PHE A 17 10.28 -4.61 10.85
C PHE A 17 9.48 -3.79 11.87
N ALA A 18 9.92 -3.76 13.12
CA ALA A 18 9.28 -2.96 14.17
C ALA A 18 9.31 -1.45 13.86
N ASP A 19 10.36 -0.96 13.20
CA ASP A 19 10.48 0.45 12.83
C ASP A 19 9.43 0.79 11.75
N ALA A 20 9.23 -0.10 10.78
CA ALA A 20 8.18 0.05 9.77
C ALA A 20 6.78 0.02 10.40
N VAL A 21 6.53 -0.89 11.36
CA VAL A 21 5.28 -0.95 12.12
C VAL A 21 5.03 0.36 12.86
N ASN A 22 6.01 0.85 13.62
CA ASN A 22 5.91 2.08 14.41
C ASN A 22 5.70 3.30 13.52
N HIS A 23 6.37 3.34 12.37
CA HIS A 23 6.19 4.42 11.40
C HIS A 23 4.75 4.46 10.87
N VAL A 24 4.20 3.30 10.49
CA VAL A 24 2.80 3.21 10.09
C VAL A 24 1.92 3.62 11.28
N VAL A 25 1.99 2.98 12.44
CA VAL A 25 1.12 3.29 13.59
C VAL A 25 1.12 4.78 13.99
N SER A 26 2.28 5.43 13.97
CA SER A 26 2.42 6.84 14.36
C SER A 26 1.87 7.83 13.33
N GLN A 27 1.81 7.45 12.05
CA GLN A 27 1.22 8.29 11.01
C GLN A 27 -0.32 8.29 11.10
N LYS A 28 -0.86 9.36 11.68
CA LYS A 28 -2.31 9.64 11.74
C LYS A 28 -2.66 10.90 10.96
N ILE A 29 -2.35 10.88 9.67
CA ILE A 29 -2.58 12.02 8.77
C ILE A 29 -3.98 11.89 8.18
N LEU A 30 -4.80 12.93 8.38
CA LEU A 30 -6.10 13.04 7.74
C LEU A 30 -5.92 13.37 6.25
N ALA A 31 -6.52 12.58 5.37
CA ALA A 31 -6.52 12.83 3.94
C ALA A 31 -7.21 14.16 3.62
N SER A 32 -6.61 14.94 2.72
CA SER A 32 -7.27 16.12 2.15
C SER A 32 -8.46 15.71 1.28
N ASN A 33 -9.37 16.66 1.01
CA ASN A 33 -10.51 16.42 0.11
C ASN A 33 -10.07 15.93 -1.28
N PHE A 34 -8.91 16.38 -1.77
CA PHE A 34 -8.35 15.92 -3.04
C PHE A 34 -7.94 14.45 -2.97
N VAL A 35 -7.21 14.06 -1.92
CA VAL A 35 -6.79 12.66 -1.71
C VAL A 35 -8.00 11.74 -1.51
N LEU A 36 -9.00 12.17 -0.73
CA LEU A 36 -10.21 11.39 -0.50
C LEU A 36 -11.01 11.16 -1.80
N ARG A 37 -11.11 12.16 -2.68
CA ARG A 37 -11.72 11.98 -4.01
C ARG A 37 -10.98 10.92 -4.83
N ASN A 38 -9.65 10.91 -4.78
CA ASN A 38 -8.85 9.88 -5.46
C ASN A 38 -9.09 8.49 -4.86
N HIS A 39 -9.22 8.38 -3.53
CA HIS A 39 -9.59 7.11 -2.88
C HIS A 39 -10.96 6.60 -3.35
N LEU A 40 -11.96 7.49 -3.47
CA LEU A 40 -13.30 7.11 -3.95
C LEU A 40 -13.28 6.66 -5.42
N MET A 41 -12.49 7.33 -6.28
CA MET A 41 -12.28 6.87 -7.65
C MET A 41 -11.62 5.49 -7.67
N LEU A 42 -10.54 5.31 -6.92
CA LEU A 42 -9.82 4.04 -6.79
C LEU A 42 -10.74 2.91 -6.28
N LYS A 43 -11.58 3.18 -5.27
CA LYS A 43 -12.59 2.26 -4.73
C LYS A 43 -13.48 1.68 -5.83
N SER A 44 -13.92 2.51 -6.78
CA SER A 44 -14.77 2.07 -7.89
C SER A 44 -14.02 1.14 -8.87
N PHE A 45 -12.77 1.45 -9.20
CA PHE A 45 -11.94 0.64 -10.10
C PHE A 45 -11.58 -0.70 -9.47
N ILE A 46 -11.13 -0.71 -8.21
CA ILE A 46 -10.79 -1.92 -7.48
C ILE A 46 -12.01 -2.85 -7.37
N LYS A 47 -13.18 -2.30 -7.04
CA LYS A 47 -14.42 -3.07 -6.93
C LYS A 47 -14.81 -3.71 -8.26
N LYS A 48 -14.72 -2.94 -9.37
CA LYS A 48 -14.99 -3.45 -10.72
C LYS A 48 -14.03 -4.58 -11.09
N PHE A 49 -12.72 -4.37 -10.93
CA PHE A 49 -11.68 -5.37 -11.22
C PHE A 49 -11.93 -6.69 -10.47
N HIS A 50 -12.10 -6.63 -9.15
CA HIS A 50 -12.33 -7.84 -8.36
C HIS A 50 -13.66 -8.52 -8.68
N SER A 51 -14.69 -7.76 -9.05
CA SER A 51 -15.98 -8.32 -9.48
C SER A 51 -15.83 -9.08 -10.80
N GLU A 52 -15.18 -8.47 -11.80
CA GLU A 52 -14.97 -9.07 -13.13
C GLU A 52 -14.03 -10.28 -13.07
N ALA A 53 -13.00 -10.23 -12.22
CA ALA A 53 -12.07 -11.33 -12.00
C ALA A 53 -12.60 -12.44 -11.07
N GLY A 54 -13.81 -12.30 -10.51
CA GLY A 54 -14.36 -13.28 -9.56
C GLY A 54 -13.61 -13.37 -8.22
N THR A 55 -12.90 -12.32 -7.82
CA THR A 55 -12.08 -12.25 -6.59
C THR A 55 -12.64 -11.29 -5.54
N LEU A 56 -13.84 -10.73 -5.75
CA LEU A 56 -14.54 -9.85 -4.80
C LEU A 56 -15.14 -10.63 -3.61
N THR A 57 -14.27 -11.20 -2.78
CA THR A 57 -14.64 -11.85 -1.52
C THR A 57 -15.11 -10.81 -0.49
N ASP A 58 -15.77 -11.25 0.58
CA ASP A 58 -16.19 -10.36 1.67
C ASP A 58 -15.00 -9.63 2.32
N LYS A 59 -13.86 -10.30 2.48
CA LYS A 59 -12.64 -9.68 3.00
C LYS A 59 -12.15 -8.55 2.09
N VAL A 60 -12.12 -8.80 0.78
CA VAL A 60 -11.74 -7.78 -0.21
C VAL A 60 -12.74 -6.62 -0.20
N ARG A 61 -14.04 -6.92 -0.15
CA ARG A 61 -15.10 -5.92 -0.04
C ARG A 61 -14.92 -5.04 1.20
N SER A 62 -14.72 -5.62 2.38
CA SER A 62 -14.48 -4.85 3.61
C SER A 62 -13.23 -3.97 3.52
N SER A 63 -12.17 -4.44 2.86
CA SER A 63 -10.98 -3.62 2.61
C SER A 63 -11.23 -2.47 1.63
N ILE A 64 -12.08 -2.66 0.62
CA ILE A 64 -12.47 -1.61 -0.33
C ILE A 64 -13.34 -0.56 0.36
N GLU A 65 -14.27 -0.98 1.22
CA GLU A 65 -15.24 -0.06 1.82
C GLU A 65 -14.55 1.01 2.66
N ILE A 66 -13.50 0.67 3.42
CA ILE A 66 -12.80 1.64 4.28
C ILE A 66 -12.05 2.74 3.53
N LEU A 67 -11.91 2.67 2.19
CA LEU A 67 -11.24 3.72 1.40
C LEU A 67 -11.97 5.06 1.43
N ASP A 68 -13.26 5.10 1.80
CA ASP A 68 -14.01 6.34 1.98
C ASP A 68 -13.75 7.06 3.31
N ASP A 69 -12.98 6.44 4.22
CA ASP A 69 -12.57 7.06 5.46
C ASP A 69 -11.29 7.91 5.26
N PRO A 70 -11.29 9.19 5.65
CA PRO A 70 -10.14 10.07 5.46
C PRO A 70 -8.92 9.70 6.34
N MET A 71 -9.08 8.85 7.35
CA MET A 71 -7.97 8.30 8.15
C MET A 71 -7.41 7.00 7.56
N THR A 72 -7.99 6.48 6.47
CA THR A 72 -7.49 5.27 5.81
C THR A 72 -6.14 5.53 5.16
N ARG A 73 -5.19 4.66 5.49
CA ARG A 73 -3.83 4.69 4.95
C ARG A 73 -3.64 3.56 3.96
N ILE A 74 -3.01 3.90 2.85
CA ILE A 74 -2.70 2.95 1.79
C ILE A 74 -1.22 2.65 1.86
N VAL A 75 -0.87 1.39 2.17
CA VAL A 75 0.50 0.91 2.10
C VAL A 75 0.71 0.30 0.73
N VAL A 76 1.63 0.88 -0.03
CA VAL A 76 1.86 0.53 -1.43
C VAL A 76 3.11 -0.33 -1.56
N SER A 77 3.03 -1.37 -2.39
CA SER A 77 4.21 -2.09 -2.88
C SER A 77 4.12 -2.26 -4.39
N THR A 78 5.24 -2.03 -5.08
CA THR A 78 5.35 -2.14 -6.53
C THR A 78 6.26 -3.32 -6.90
N HIS A 79 5.96 -3.97 -8.01
CA HIS A 79 6.78 -5.04 -8.57
C HIS A 79 6.77 -5.01 -10.10
N GLN A 80 7.95 -5.14 -10.71
CA GLN A 80 8.09 -5.33 -12.15
C GLN A 80 7.83 -6.79 -12.52
N PRO A 81 6.97 -7.10 -13.49
CA PRO A 81 6.70 -8.46 -13.91
C PRO A 81 7.89 -9.04 -14.67
N ASN A 82 8.92 -9.48 -13.95
CA ASN A 82 10.01 -10.24 -14.55
C ASN A 82 9.62 -11.72 -14.66
N LEU A 83 9.99 -12.36 -15.77
CA LEU A 83 9.49 -13.67 -16.20
C LEU A 83 9.66 -14.81 -15.15
N PHE A 84 10.58 -14.71 -14.17
CA PHE A 84 10.65 -15.56 -12.96
C PHE A 84 11.44 -14.84 -11.83
N ALA A 85 11.26 -15.05 -10.52
CA ALA A 85 10.49 -16.07 -9.81
C ALA A 85 9.45 -15.45 -8.84
N TYR A 86 8.25 -16.06 -8.86
CA TYR A 86 7.11 -15.80 -7.97
C TYR A 86 7.46 -15.53 -6.49
N GLY A 87 8.56 -16.09 -5.98
CA GLY A 87 9.02 -15.87 -4.60
C GLY A 87 9.26 -14.39 -4.24
N GLY A 88 9.75 -13.57 -5.16
CA GLY A 88 9.95 -12.13 -4.92
C GLY A 88 8.63 -11.36 -4.78
N VAL A 89 7.66 -11.68 -5.64
CA VAL A 89 6.29 -11.15 -5.62
C VAL A 89 5.61 -11.47 -4.29
N PHE A 90 5.58 -12.76 -3.93
CA PHE A 90 4.88 -13.21 -2.74
C PHE A 90 5.53 -12.69 -1.45
N LYS A 91 6.86 -12.58 -1.38
CA LYS A 91 7.54 -11.99 -0.21
C LYS A 91 7.05 -10.58 0.09
N LYS A 92 6.91 -9.72 -0.92
CA LYS A 92 6.41 -8.35 -0.75
C LYS A 92 4.95 -8.34 -0.29
N ILE A 93 4.09 -9.15 -0.91
CA ILE A 93 2.68 -9.26 -0.53
C ILE A 93 2.53 -9.75 0.91
N VAL A 94 3.25 -10.83 1.27
CA VAL A 94 3.23 -11.40 2.62
C VAL A 94 3.77 -10.40 3.65
N LEU A 95 4.84 -9.68 3.34
CA LEU A 95 5.40 -8.64 4.22
C LEU A 95 4.39 -7.52 4.47
N LEU A 96 3.74 -7.01 3.42
CA LEU A 96 2.71 -5.97 3.55
C LEU A 96 1.51 -6.46 4.35
N GLU A 97 1.05 -7.69 4.11
CA GLU A 97 -0.06 -8.26 4.86
C GLU A 97 0.29 -8.46 6.34
N THR A 98 1.51 -8.91 6.62
CA THR A 98 2.04 -9.05 7.98
C THR A 98 2.11 -7.70 8.68
N LEU A 99 2.66 -6.68 8.00
CA LEU A 99 2.71 -5.30 8.50
C LEU A 99 1.31 -4.78 8.86
N LYS A 100 0.34 -4.92 7.96
CA LYS A 100 -1.06 -4.52 8.18
C LYS A 100 -1.67 -5.21 9.40
N ASN A 101 -1.43 -6.52 9.57
CA ASN A 101 -1.98 -7.29 10.67
C ASN A 101 -1.40 -6.86 12.01
N VAL A 102 -0.07 -6.70 12.10
CA VAL A 102 0.59 -6.24 13.33
C VAL A 102 0.14 -4.81 13.69
N VAL A 103 0.01 -3.92 12.70
CA VAL A 103 -0.53 -2.57 12.91
C VAL A 103 -1.95 -2.61 13.49
N LYS A 104 -2.82 -3.52 13.00
CA LYS A 104 -4.19 -3.70 13.51
C LYS A 104 -4.25 -4.34 14.90
N GLU A 105 -3.28 -5.18 15.25
CA GLU A 105 -3.15 -5.74 16.59
C GLU A 105 -2.79 -4.66 17.62
N LEU A 106 -1.88 -3.74 17.25
CA LEU A 106 -1.45 -2.62 18.09
C LEU A 106 -2.50 -1.50 18.17
N ASP A 107 -3.24 -1.24 17.09
CA ASP A 107 -4.32 -0.26 17.03
C ASP A 107 -5.51 -0.84 16.24
N ARG A 108 -6.52 -1.34 16.97
CA ARG A 108 -7.73 -1.94 16.37
C ARG A 108 -8.57 -0.96 15.55
N HIS A 109 -8.40 0.34 15.77
CA HIS A 109 -9.10 1.38 15.01
C HIS A 109 -8.33 1.80 13.75
N SER A 110 -7.13 1.25 13.57
CA SER A 110 -6.28 1.51 12.41
C SER A 110 -6.92 1.02 11.12
N LYS A 111 -7.14 1.95 10.20
CA LYS A 111 -7.67 1.69 8.85
C LYS A 111 -6.51 1.67 7.87
N VAL A 112 -6.02 0.47 7.56
CA VAL A 112 -4.92 0.25 6.62
C VAL A 112 -5.35 -0.68 5.51
N VAL A 113 -5.09 -0.26 4.27
CA VAL A 113 -5.29 -1.03 3.04
C VAL A 113 -3.93 -1.25 2.39
N ASN A 114 -3.67 -2.48 1.97
CA ASN A 114 -2.49 -2.78 1.16
C ASN A 114 -2.87 -2.68 -0.31
N LEU A 115 -2.01 -2.03 -1.10
CA LEU A 115 -2.15 -1.95 -2.55
C LEU A 115 -0.87 -2.48 -3.20
N PHE A 116 -1.01 -3.55 -3.97
CA PHE A 116 0.10 -4.16 -4.68
C PHE A 116 -0.02 -3.84 -6.17
N PHE A 117 0.94 -3.08 -6.71
CA PHE A 117 1.01 -2.76 -8.12
C PHE A 117 1.98 -3.67 -8.84
N VAL A 118 1.54 -4.17 -9.99
CA VAL A 118 2.41 -4.76 -10.99
C VAL A 118 2.64 -3.71 -12.07
N VAL A 119 3.87 -3.27 -12.24
CA VAL A 119 4.23 -2.17 -13.17
C VAL A 119 5.28 -2.68 -14.14
N ASP A 120 4.97 -2.68 -15.43
CA ASP A 120 5.95 -2.92 -16.47
C ASP A 120 6.66 -1.60 -16.83
N HIS A 121 7.98 -1.54 -16.67
CA HIS A 121 8.77 -0.34 -16.93
C HIS A 121 9.27 -0.26 -18.38
N ASP A 122 9.06 -1.29 -19.20
CA ASP A 122 9.60 -1.37 -20.56
C ASP A 122 8.79 -0.57 -21.63
N PHE A 123 7.82 0.27 -21.23
CA PHE A 123 7.01 1.11 -22.13
C PHE A 123 7.07 2.62 -21.84
N VAL A 124 8.07 3.11 -21.10
CA VAL A 124 8.38 4.55 -21.15
C VAL A 124 9.25 4.76 -22.38
N ASP A 125 8.62 4.81 -23.56
CA ASP A 125 9.26 5.33 -24.77
C ASP A 125 9.82 6.72 -24.42
N GLU A 126 11.14 6.87 -24.54
CA GLU A 126 11.78 8.17 -24.66
C GLU A 126 11.16 8.86 -25.89
N SER A 127 10.18 9.73 -25.64
CA SER A 127 9.59 10.62 -26.65
C SER A 127 9.73 12.08 -26.20
#